data_AF-A0A2I4NC74-F1
#
_entry.id   AF-A0A2I4NC74-F1
#
_cell.length_a   1.000
_cell.length_b   1.000
_cell.length_c   1.000
_cell.angle_alpha   90.00
_cell.angle_beta   90.00
_cell.angle_gamma   90.00
#
_symmetry.space_group_name_H-M   'P 1'
#
loop_
_entity.id
_entity.type
_entity.pdbx_description
1 polymer ?
#
loop_
_entity_poly.entity_id
_entity_poly.type
_entity_poly.pdbx_seq_one_letter_code
_entity_poly.pdbx_strand_id
1 'polypeptide(L)'
;MNKGKNKFIILGIIVVVLLGVFSYNQYQKKAKFIGTPLEPIYKIVKIQNFKEGTYEEYKELFANPNKAITKEQFEAYRNSNKSNDMFKYDGDSIKGIMKHMKSEEKGTDLYKVYYLKNVKDDNEKKDANYWMVVKENNKWVIKN
;
A
#
# COMPACT_ATOMS: atom_id res chain seq x y z
N MET A 1 50.08 -17.18 -7.54
CA MET A 1 48.90 -16.62 -8.22
C MET A 1 47.66 -16.80 -7.33
N ASN A 2 47.22 -15.74 -6.65
CA ASN A 2 46.29 -15.84 -5.51
C ASN A 2 44.82 -15.86 -5.97
N LYS A 3 44.35 -17.02 -6.48
CA LYS A 3 43.01 -17.21 -7.08
C LYS A 3 41.83 -17.00 -6.10
N GLY A 4 42.08 -16.91 -4.79
CA GLY A 4 41.05 -16.69 -3.78
C GLY A 4 40.53 -15.25 -3.72
N LYS A 5 41.42 -14.24 -3.84
CA LYS A 5 41.07 -12.84 -3.61
C LYS A 5 40.14 -12.24 -4.68
N ASN A 6 40.27 -12.67 -5.94
CA ASN A 6 39.41 -12.17 -7.03
C ASN A 6 37.95 -12.63 -6.93
N LYS A 7 37.69 -13.83 -6.40
CA LYS A 7 36.30 -14.33 -6.25
C LYS A 7 35.49 -13.50 -5.25
N PHE A 8 36.12 -13.06 -4.15
CA PHE A 8 35.45 -12.25 -3.12
C PHE A 8 35.14 -10.83 -3.60
N ILE A 9 36.02 -10.22 -4.40
CA ILE A 9 35.78 -8.89 -4.97
C ILE A 9 34.62 -8.92 -5.98
N ILE A 10 34.58 -9.94 -6.84
CA ILE A 10 33.50 -10.11 -7.83
C ILE A 10 32.17 -10.40 -7.14
N LEU A 11 32.14 -11.27 -6.12
CA LEU A 11 30.91 -11.51 -5.34
C LEU A 11 30.44 -10.24 -4.62
N GLY A 12 31.35 -9.47 -4.01
CA GLY A 12 31.01 -8.21 -3.34
C GLY A 12 30.36 -7.20 -4.28
N ILE A 13 30.91 -7.02 -5.48
CA ILE A 13 30.36 -6.11 -6.50
C ILE A 13 28.97 -6.58 -6.97
N ILE A 14 28.78 -7.88 -7.21
CA ILE A 14 27.50 -8.44 -7.64
C ILE A 14 26.42 -8.22 -6.56
N VAL A 15 26.75 -8.42 -5.27
CA VAL A 15 25.83 -8.19 -4.15
C VAL A 15 25.43 -6.72 -4.03
N VAL A 16 26.38 -5.79 -4.20
CA VAL A 16 26.11 -4.33 -4.14
C VAL A 16 25.20 -3.90 -5.29
N VAL A 17 25.43 -4.40 -6.51
CA VAL A 17 24.57 -4.10 -7.67
C VAL A 17 23.17 -4.69 -7.48
N LEU A 18 23.05 -5.92 -6.99
CA LEU A 18 21.75 -6.53 -6.69
C LEU A 18 20.98 -5.77 -5.62
N LEU A 19 21.63 -5.37 -4.51
CA LEU A 19 21.02 -4.54 -3.46
C LEU A 19 20.63 -3.15 -3.98
N GLY A 20 21.44 -2.54 -4.84
CA GLY A 20 21.14 -1.28 -5.50
C GLY A 20 19.90 -1.37 -6.40
N VAL A 21 19.82 -2.40 -7.25
CA VAL A 21 18.66 -2.63 -8.13
C VAL A 21 17.41 -2.97 -7.33
N PHE A 22 17.53 -3.74 -6.23
CA PHE A 22 16.40 -4.07 -5.37
C PHE A 22 15.86 -2.83 -4.64
N SER A 23 16.77 -2.02 -4.09
CA SER A 23 16.44 -0.75 -3.42
C SER A 23 15.80 0.25 -4.38
N TYR A 24 16.36 0.39 -5.59
CA TYR A 24 15.82 1.28 -6.63
C TYR A 24 14.44 0.83 -7.11
N ASN A 25 14.24 -0.47 -7.36
CA ASN A 25 12.93 -1.02 -7.72
C ASN A 25 11.90 -0.87 -6.59
N GLN A 26 12.30 -0.99 -5.32
CA GLN A 26 11.41 -0.68 -4.20
C GLN A 26 11.07 0.80 -4.16
N TYR A 27 12.02 1.70 -4.38
CA TYR A 27 11.81 3.15 -4.37
C TYR A 27 10.87 3.60 -5.47
N GLN A 28 11.10 3.17 -6.72
CA GLN A 28 10.21 3.46 -7.87
C GLN A 28 8.79 2.92 -7.66
N LYS A 29 8.65 1.75 -7.00
CA LYS A 29 7.33 1.17 -6.68
C LYS A 29 6.61 1.94 -5.57
N LYS A 30 7.33 2.42 -4.55
CA LYS A 30 6.78 3.32 -3.51
C LYS A 30 6.37 4.66 -4.13
N ALA A 31 7.19 5.21 -5.03
CA ALA A 31 6.98 6.50 -5.68
C ALA A 31 5.66 6.60 -6.46
N LYS A 32 5.16 5.49 -7.03
CA LYS A 32 3.91 5.51 -7.83
C LYS A 32 2.68 5.99 -7.06
N PHE A 33 2.62 5.74 -5.75
CA PHE A 33 1.43 6.07 -4.94
C PHE A 33 1.66 7.29 -4.03
N ILE A 34 2.90 7.64 -3.73
CA ILE A 34 3.25 8.77 -2.86
C ILE A 34 2.66 10.07 -3.44
N GLY A 35 2.02 10.87 -2.59
CA GLY A 35 1.42 12.15 -2.97
C GLY A 35 0.09 12.02 -3.73
N THR A 36 -0.44 10.80 -3.89
CA THR A 36 -1.73 10.55 -4.54
C THR A 36 -2.81 10.14 -3.53
N PRO A 37 -4.11 10.25 -3.88
CA PRO A 37 -5.19 9.71 -3.05
C PRO A 37 -5.09 8.19 -2.78
N LEU A 38 -4.26 7.46 -3.53
CA LEU A 38 -4.01 6.03 -3.31
C LEU A 38 -2.97 5.77 -2.21
N GLU A 39 -2.21 6.77 -1.79
CA GLU A 39 -1.15 6.61 -0.78
C GLU A 39 -1.65 5.99 0.54
N PRO A 40 -2.69 6.53 1.20
CA PRO A 40 -3.13 5.96 2.47
C PRO A 40 -3.73 4.56 2.30
N ILE A 41 -4.33 4.24 1.14
CA ILE A 41 -4.85 2.90 0.84
C ILE A 41 -3.72 1.90 0.58
N TYR A 42 -2.65 2.32 -0.08
CA TYR A 42 -1.44 1.50 -0.20
C TYR A 42 -0.87 1.15 1.19
N LYS A 43 -0.81 2.13 2.09
CA LYS A 43 -0.29 1.93 3.46
C LYS A 43 -1.22 1.06 4.31
N ILE A 44 -2.54 1.25 4.26
CA ILE A 44 -3.48 0.45 5.08
C ILE A 44 -3.43 -1.02 4.68
N VAL A 45 -3.38 -1.34 3.39
CA VAL A 45 -3.24 -2.71 2.87
C VAL A 45 -1.94 -3.35 3.35
N LYS A 46 -0.83 -2.62 3.24
CA LYS A 46 0.49 -3.06 3.69
C LYS A 46 0.50 -3.38 5.19
N ILE A 47 -0.08 -2.50 6.02
CA ILE A 47 -0.11 -2.68 7.47
C ILE A 47 -1.06 -3.81 7.89
N GLN A 48 -2.31 -3.81 7.39
CA GLN A 48 -3.35 -4.75 7.84
C GLN A 48 -3.22 -6.14 7.22
N ASN A 49 -2.92 -6.25 5.92
CA ASN A 49 -2.97 -7.52 5.19
C ASN A 49 -1.60 -8.20 5.07
N PHE A 50 -0.52 -7.41 5.05
CA PHE A 50 0.85 -7.92 4.91
C PHE A 50 1.67 -7.77 6.20
N LYS A 51 1.04 -7.24 7.26
CA LYS A 51 1.66 -7.02 8.57
C LYS A 51 2.94 -6.18 8.51
N GLU A 52 3.03 -5.28 7.55
CA GLU A 52 4.19 -4.40 7.37
C GLU A 52 3.93 -3.00 7.96
N GLY A 53 3.99 -2.90 9.30
CA GLY A 53 3.88 -1.66 10.06
C GLY A 53 3.24 -1.84 11.45
N THR A 54 2.92 -0.72 12.09
CA THR A 54 2.43 -0.61 13.47
C THR A 54 1.02 -0.05 13.55
N TYR A 55 0.38 -0.19 14.72
CA TYR A 55 -0.92 0.41 15.00
C TYR A 55 -0.89 1.95 14.98
N GLU A 56 0.22 2.58 15.43
CA GLU A 56 0.34 4.04 15.38
C GLU A 56 0.46 4.53 13.93
N GLU A 57 1.26 3.87 13.09
CA GLU A 57 1.31 4.16 11.66
C GLU A 57 -0.04 3.96 10.97
N TYR A 58 -0.84 2.99 11.42
CA TYR A 58 -2.21 2.78 10.94
C TYR A 58 -3.13 3.96 11.31
N LYS A 59 -3.11 4.40 12.57
CA LYS A 59 -3.94 5.52 13.04
C LYS A 59 -3.65 6.82 12.29
N GLU A 60 -2.38 7.06 11.95
CA GLU A 60 -1.95 8.24 11.20
C GLU A 60 -2.41 8.27 9.74
N LEU A 61 -3.04 7.19 9.25
CA LEU A 61 -3.67 7.15 7.93
C LEU A 61 -5.06 7.81 7.94
N PHE A 62 -5.64 8.09 9.10
CA PHE A 62 -7.00 8.61 9.24
C PHE A 62 -7.01 10.11 9.51
N ALA A 63 -8.04 10.79 9.00
CA ALA A 63 -8.28 12.21 9.26
C ALA A 63 -8.51 12.47 10.76
N ASN A 64 -9.17 11.53 11.44
CA ASN A 64 -9.28 11.55 12.89
C ASN A 64 -8.68 10.27 13.51
N PRO A 65 -7.41 10.31 13.96
CA PRO A 65 -6.73 9.17 14.58
C PRO A 65 -7.43 8.66 15.86
N ASN A 66 -8.17 9.52 16.56
CA ASN A 66 -8.88 9.15 17.80
C ASN A 66 -10.19 8.40 17.53
N LYS A 67 -10.68 8.42 16.29
CA LYS A 67 -11.83 7.64 15.82
C LYS A 67 -11.42 6.34 15.11
N ALA A 68 -10.14 6.02 15.06
CA ALA A 68 -9.70 4.70 14.59
C ALA A 68 -10.16 3.61 15.56
N ILE A 69 -10.31 2.39 15.06
CA ILE A 69 -10.60 1.21 15.90
C ILE A 69 -9.50 1.01 16.95
N THR A 70 -9.83 0.35 18.07
CA THR A 70 -8.83 0.14 19.13
C THR A 70 -7.67 -0.75 18.66
N LYS A 71 -6.57 -0.74 19.41
CA LYS A 71 -5.41 -1.60 19.11
C LYS A 71 -5.78 -3.08 19.12
N GLU A 72 -6.63 -3.49 20.05
CA GLU A 72 -7.11 -4.87 20.18
C GLU A 72 -7.94 -5.26 18.96
N GLN A 73 -8.85 -4.39 18.51
CA GLN A 73 -9.65 -4.60 17.32
C GLN A 73 -8.79 -4.66 16.06
N PHE A 74 -7.80 -3.76 15.96
CA PHE A 74 -6.82 -3.75 14.87
C PHE A 74 -6.01 -5.04 14.80
N GLU A 75 -5.46 -5.51 15.92
CA GLU A 75 -4.66 -6.74 15.95
C GLU A 75 -5.53 -7.98 15.70
N ALA A 76 -6.76 -8.02 16.22
CA ALA A 76 -7.70 -9.11 15.93
C ALA A 76 -8.02 -9.18 14.43
N TYR A 77 -8.29 -8.04 13.80
CA TYR A 77 -8.51 -7.94 12.36
C TYR A 77 -7.26 -8.39 11.58
N ARG A 78 -6.10 -7.82 11.89
CA ARG A 78 -4.81 -8.12 11.23
C ARG A 78 -4.40 -9.59 11.34
N ASN A 79 -4.76 -10.27 12.42
CA ASN A 79 -4.38 -11.67 12.64
C ASN A 79 -5.39 -12.68 12.10
N SER A 80 -6.67 -12.31 11.98
CA SER A 80 -7.71 -13.16 11.37
C SER A 80 -7.78 -13.00 9.86
N ASN A 81 -7.41 -11.84 9.31
CA ASN A 81 -7.53 -11.58 7.88
C ASN A 81 -6.53 -12.35 7.05
N LYS A 82 -7.04 -13.04 6.03
CA LYS A 82 -6.26 -13.41 4.84
C LYS A 82 -6.53 -12.37 3.76
N SER A 83 -5.46 -11.89 3.14
CA SER A 83 -5.57 -10.86 2.09
C SER A 83 -6.52 -11.27 0.95
N ASN A 84 -6.55 -12.56 0.59
CA ASN A 84 -7.44 -13.11 -0.44
C ASN A 84 -8.93 -13.13 -0.05
N ASP A 85 -9.25 -13.10 1.24
CA ASP A 85 -10.64 -13.03 1.70
C ASP A 85 -11.20 -11.61 1.53
N MET A 86 -10.33 -10.60 1.68
CA MET A 86 -10.66 -9.19 1.53
C MET A 86 -10.57 -8.71 0.08
N PHE A 87 -9.61 -9.24 -0.69
CA PHE A 87 -9.30 -8.82 -2.05
C PHE A 87 -9.43 -10.00 -3.01
N LYS A 88 -10.60 -10.11 -3.67
CA LYS A 88 -10.93 -11.19 -4.60
C LYS A 88 -10.02 -11.30 -5.83
N TYR A 89 -9.40 -10.21 -6.25
CA TYR A 89 -8.60 -10.07 -7.47
C TYR A 89 -7.15 -9.73 -7.12
N ASP A 90 -6.22 -10.65 -7.43
CA ASP A 90 -4.79 -10.51 -7.16
C ASP A 90 -4.49 -10.13 -5.69
N GLY A 91 -5.27 -10.68 -4.75
CA GLY A 91 -5.20 -10.39 -3.31
C GLY A 91 -3.94 -10.90 -2.60
N ASP A 92 -3.11 -11.69 -3.28
CA ASP A 92 -1.92 -12.33 -2.73
C ASP A 92 -0.71 -11.39 -2.62
N SER A 93 -0.79 -10.21 -3.25
CA SER A 93 0.30 -9.24 -3.28
C SER A 93 -0.22 -7.80 -3.25
N ILE A 94 0.50 -6.92 -2.55
CA ILE A 94 0.18 -5.47 -2.51
C ILE A 94 0.12 -4.91 -3.95
N LYS A 95 1.05 -5.33 -4.82
CA LYS A 95 1.07 -4.89 -6.22
C LYS A 95 -0.17 -5.36 -6.98
N GLY A 96 -0.63 -6.59 -6.75
CA GLY A 96 -1.86 -7.12 -7.33
C GLY A 96 -3.06 -6.29 -6.93
N ILE A 97 -3.28 -6.16 -5.62
CA ILE A 97 -4.37 -5.38 -5.04
C ILE A 97 -4.39 -3.95 -5.59
N MET A 98 -3.25 -3.26 -5.60
CA MET A 98 -3.18 -1.86 -6.05
C MET A 98 -3.42 -1.67 -7.55
N LYS A 99 -3.30 -2.71 -8.40
CA LYS A 99 -3.69 -2.60 -9.83
C LYS A 99 -5.20 -2.47 -10.02
N HIS A 100 -5.95 -2.99 -9.05
CA HIS A 100 -7.41 -2.98 -9.00
C HIS A 100 -7.95 -1.74 -8.27
N MET A 101 -7.07 -0.87 -7.77
CA MET A 101 -7.45 0.37 -7.11
C MET A 101 -7.63 1.51 -8.11
N LYS A 102 -8.75 2.23 -8.01
CA LYS A 102 -9.06 3.42 -8.81
C LYS A 102 -9.47 4.56 -7.89
N SER A 103 -8.84 5.72 -8.02
CA SER A 103 -9.28 6.95 -7.35
C SER A 103 -10.12 7.80 -8.31
N GLU A 104 -11.17 8.43 -7.79
CA GLU A 104 -12.04 9.35 -8.52
C GLU A 104 -12.28 10.60 -7.67
N GLU A 105 -12.00 11.76 -8.23
CA GLU A 105 -12.25 13.04 -7.58
C GLU A 105 -13.75 13.29 -7.42
N LYS A 106 -14.17 13.71 -6.24
CA LYS A 106 -15.56 14.08 -5.91
C LYS A 106 -15.72 15.55 -5.54
N GLY A 107 -14.61 16.24 -5.32
CA GLY A 107 -14.53 17.66 -5.01
C GLY A 107 -13.08 18.02 -4.72
N THR A 108 -12.84 19.31 -4.47
CA THR A 108 -11.50 19.80 -4.13
C THR A 108 -10.91 18.97 -3.00
N ASP A 109 -9.77 18.33 -3.28
CA ASP A 109 -9.05 17.51 -2.32
C ASP A 109 -9.85 16.36 -1.69
N LEU A 110 -10.93 15.90 -2.34
CA LEU A 110 -11.79 14.82 -1.86
C LEU A 110 -11.97 13.75 -2.93
N TYR A 111 -11.61 12.50 -2.61
CA TYR A 111 -11.58 11.38 -3.53
C TYR A 111 -12.32 10.18 -2.98
N LYS A 112 -12.94 9.41 -3.89
CA LYS A 112 -13.33 8.01 -3.63
C LYS A 112 -12.24 7.10 -4.16
N VAL A 113 -11.85 6.09 -3.39
CA VAL A 113 -10.97 5.02 -3.84
C VAL A 113 -11.73 3.71 -3.83
N TYR A 114 -11.81 3.10 -5.00
CA TYR A 114 -12.53 1.85 -5.25
C TYR A 114 -11.55 0.70 -5.48
N TYR A 115 -11.99 -0.51 -5.12
CA TYR A 115 -11.35 -1.75 -5.52
C TYR A 115 -12.26 -2.47 -6.53
N LEU A 116 -11.79 -2.60 -7.77
CA LEU A 116 -12.57 -3.04 -8.94
C LEU A 116 -11.86 -4.20 -9.63
N LYS A 117 -12.60 -5.13 -10.25
CA LYS A 117 -11.99 -6.19 -11.09
C LYS A 117 -11.32 -5.58 -12.31
N ASN A 118 -11.95 -4.55 -12.88
CA ASN A 118 -11.41 -3.80 -14.00
C ASN A 118 -11.53 -2.29 -13.75
N VAL A 119 -10.40 -1.64 -13.50
CA VAL A 119 -10.35 -0.18 -13.29
C VAL A 119 -10.81 0.66 -14.48
N LYS A 120 -10.96 0.07 -15.67
CA LYS A 120 -11.50 0.75 -16.86
C LYS A 120 -13.02 0.65 -16.98
N ASP A 121 -13.66 -0.24 -16.24
CA ASP A 121 -15.11 -0.41 -16.28
C ASP A 121 -15.75 0.41 -15.16
N ASP A 122 -16.46 1.47 -15.54
CA ASP A 122 -17.14 2.34 -14.59
C ASP A 122 -18.47 1.74 -14.07
N ASN A 123 -19.00 0.71 -14.71
CA ASN A 123 -20.21 0.04 -14.22
C ASN A 123 -19.96 -0.68 -12.90
N GLU A 124 -18.75 -1.24 -12.71
CA GLU A 124 -18.36 -1.93 -11.48
C GLU A 124 -18.34 -1.00 -10.25
N LYS A 125 -18.27 0.34 -10.45
CA LYS A 125 -18.25 1.31 -9.35
C LYS A 125 -19.57 1.41 -8.59
N LYS A 126 -20.70 1.13 -9.24
CA LYS A 126 -22.04 1.36 -8.65
C LYS A 126 -22.24 0.54 -7.38
N ASP A 127 -21.73 -0.68 -7.39
CA ASP A 127 -21.88 -1.65 -6.29
C ASP A 127 -20.57 -1.90 -5.53
N ALA A 128 -19.50 -1.17 -5.88
CA ALA A 128 -18.20 -1.32 -5.23
C ALA A 128 -18.14 -0.58 -3.90
N ASN A 129 -17.62 -1.27 -2.88
CA ASN A 129 -17.17 -0.62 -1.66
C ASN A 129 -16.05 0.39 -1.99
N TYR A 130 -16.02 1.50 -1.25
CA TYR A 130 -15.03 2.55 -1.45
C TYR A 130 -14.54 3.14 -0.13
N TRP A 131 -13.32 3.64 -0.16
CA TRP A 131 -12.78 4.54 0.87
C TRP A 131 -12.98 5.99 0.42
N MET A 132 -13.30 6.86 1.37
CA MET A 132 -13.19 8.30 1.17
C MET A 132 -11.80 8.75 1.60
N VAL A 133 -11.11 9.49 0.75
CA VAL A 133 -9.77 10.02 1.00
C VAL A 133 -9.80 11.54 0.82
N VAL A 134 -9.22 12.28 1.76
CA VAL A 134 -9.16 13.74 1.77
C VAL A 134 -7.73 14.23 1.94
N LYS A 135 -7.40 15.39 1.38
CA LYS A 135 -6.11 16.05 1.62
C LYS A 135 -6.22 17.01 2.80
N GLU A 136 -5.45 16.76 3.85
CA GLU A 136 -5.36 17.63 5.03
C GLU A 136 -3.89 17.91 5.33
N ASN A 137 -3.53 19.18 5.57
CA ASN A 137 -2.14 19.59 5.84
C ASN A 137 -1.13 19.06 4.80
N ASN A 138 -1.53 19.09 3.53
CA ASN A 138 -0.76 18.57 2.39
C ASN A 138 -0.50 17.04 2.41
N LYS A 139 -1.22 16.27 3.22
CA LYS A 139 -1.16 14.81 3.31
C LYS A 139 -2.51 14.18 2.94
N TRP A 140 -2.50 13.09 2.18
CA TRP A 140 -3.71 12.30 1.92
C TRP A 140 -4.02 11.37 3.10
N VAL A 141 -5.25 11.43 3.60
CA VAL A 141 -5.74 10.64 4.74
C VAL A 141 -7.14 10.06 4.47
N ILE A 142 -7.46 8.94 5.09
CA ILE A 142 -8.76 8.27 5.02
C ILE A 142 -9.74 9.02 5.91
N LYS A 143 -10.90 9.38 5.36
CA LYS A 143 -11.97 10.02 6.10
C LYS A 143 -12.75 8.97 6.91
N ASN A 144 -12.84 9.17 8.23
CA ASN A 144 -13.51 8.30 9.21
C ASN A 144 -14.35 9.07 10.23
#